data_AF-A0A482TZE4-F1
#
_entry.id   AF-A0A482TZE4-F1
#
_cell.length_a   1.000
_cell.length_b   1.000
_cell.length_c   1.000
_cell.angle_alpha   90.00
_cell.angle_beta   90.00
_cell.angle_gamma   90.00
#
_symmetry.space_group_name_H-M   'P 1'
#
loop_
_entity.id
_entity.type
_entity.pdbx_description
1 polymer ?
#
loop_
_entity_poly.entity_id
_entity_poly.type
_entity_poly.pdbx_seq_one_letter_code
_entity_poly.pdbx_strand_id
1 'polypeptide(L)'
;MELFRAIPSSQLAAAEKGFRRRSTMRIPNNVPYVVDNLWESLRPKNMPSRRYAIYASSTPELALQNASAPLPEDDEYVACKVVVDAQNIRIAQLQVTDARYHTDIRLISKWISRHGKELAELSLDNKQKIAPLFMPGLHRREMTELWNAHSLVAELCTYVRQHSSFWPSAFGTPEFSDGELFFELLSDTDIYRLEVI
;
A
#
# COMPACT_ATOMS: atom_id res chain seq x y z
N MET A 1 -15.78 10.39 12.02
CA MET A 1 -14.31 10.39 11.90
C MET A 1 -13.96 10.90 10.54
N GLU A 2 -12.97 11.77 10.46
CA GLU A 2 -12.68 12.57 9.26
C GLU A 2 -11.35 12.10 8.67
N LEU A 3 -11.29 12.11 7.34
CA LEU A 3 -10.08 11.82 6.58
C LEU A 3 -9.73 13.07 5.81
N PHE A 4 -8.45 13.37 5.66
CA PHE A 4 -7.99 14.56 4.98
C PHE A 4 -7.02 14.22 3.87
N ARG A 5 -7.04 15.01 2.81
CA ARG A 5 -6.09 14.92 1.70
C ARG A 5 -5.69 16.32 1.26
N ALA A 6 -4.41 16.53 1.03
CA ALA A 6 -3.93 17.69 0.30
C ALA A 6 -3.92 17.38 -1.19
N ILE A 7 -4.45 18.30 -1.97
CA ILE A 7 -4.41 18.27 -3.44
C ILE A 7 -3.93 19.62 -3.97
N PRO A 8 -3.40 19.67 -5.20
CA PRO A 8 -3.14 20.94 -5.87
C PRO A 8 -4.44 21.75 -6.01
N SER A 9 -4.39 23.06 -5.84
CA SER A 9 -5.53 23.97 -5.94
C SER A 9 -6.19 23.89 -7.32
N SER A 10 -5.41 23.63 -8.37
CA SER A 10 -5.90 23.36 -9.72
C SER A 10 -6.85 22.15 -9.84
N GLN A 11 -6.82 21.23 -8.88
CA GLN A 11 -7.67 20.03 -8.88
C GLN A 11 -8.99 20.19 -8.10
N LEU A 12 -9.22 21.31 -7.42
CA LEU A 12 -10.40 21.50 -6.56
C LEU A 12 -11.71 21.27 -7.30
N ALA A 13 -11.87 21.87 -8.50
CA ALA A 13 -13.09 21.71 -9.30
C ALA A 13 -13.35 20.26 -9.75
N ALA A 14 -12.30 19.45 -9.95
CA ALA A 14 -12.44 18.03 -10.24
C ALA A 14 -12.78 17.24 -8.96
N ALA A 15 -12.19 17.64 -7.83
CA ALA A 15 -12.38 16.99 -6.56
C ALA A 15 -13.79 17.17 -5.98
N GLU A 16 -14.43 18.30 -6.26
CA GLU A 16 -15.85 18.54 -5.94
C GLU A 16 -16.79 17.62 -6.73
N LYS A 17 -16.47 17.35 -8.00
CA LYS A 17 -17.23 16.41 -8.85
C LYS A 17 -17.04 14.95 -8.40
N GLY A 18 -15.93 14.68 -7.74
CA GLY A 18 -15.59 13.39 -7.16
C GLY A 18 -14.66 12.57 -8.03
N PHE A 19 -13.89 11.74 -7.35
CA PHE A 19 -12.91 10.84 -7.94
C PHE A 19 -13.37 9.39 -7.78
N ARG A 20 -13.13 8.61 -8.83
CA ARG A 20 -13.42 7.18 -8.87
C ARG A 20 -12.26 6.35 -8.33
N ARG A 21 -12.54 5.06 -8.12
CA ARG A 21 -11.54 4.04 -7.82
C ARG A 21 -10.42 4.06 -8.86
N ARG A 22 -9.19 3.79 -8.42
CA ARG A 22 -8.05 3.64 -9.31
C ARG A 22 -8.25 2.40 -10.18
N SER A 23 -8.29 2.57 -11.49
CA SER A 23 -8.43 1.48 -12.46
C SER A 23 -7.14 0.69 -12.65
N THR A 24 -5.99 1.29 -12.32
CA THR A 24 -4.67 0.68 -12.46
C THR A 24 -4.00 0.51 -11.10
N MET A 25 -3.18 -0.54 -11.03
CA MET A 25 -2.34 -0.82 -9.89
C MET A 25 -1.23 0.23 -9.77
N ARG A 26 -1.08 0.78 -8.57
CA ARG A 26 0.08 1.57 -8.17
C ARG A 26 1.26 0.64 -7.93
N ILE A 27 2.35 0.90 -8.63
CA ILE A 27 3.65 0.27 -8.35
C ILE A 27 4.23 0.91 -7.09
N PRO A 28 4.66 0.13 -6.09
CA PRO A 28 5.29 0.69 -4.90
C PRO A 28 6.63 1.36 -5.28
N ASN A 29 6.85 2.61 -4.83
CA ASN A 29 8.09 3.35 -5.14
C ASN A 29 9.13 3.30 -4.01
N ASN A 30 8.69 3.13 -2.76
CA ASN A 30 9.50 3.26 -1.56
C ASN A 30 9.58 1.95 -0.73
N VAL A 31 9.00 0.86 -1.24
CA VAL A 31 8.99 -0.47 -0.59
C VAL A 31 9.50 -1.49 -1.60
N PRO A 32 10.42 -2.41 -1.23
CA PRO A 32 10.88 -3.47 -2.12
C PRO A 32 9.73 -4.34 -2.64
N TYR A 33 9.77 -4.73 -3.91
CA TYR A 33 8.66 -5.46 -4.55
C TYR A 33 8.34 -6.79 -3.86
N VAL A 34 9.35 -7.53 -3.43
CA VAL A 34 9.17 -8.76 -2.64
C VAL A 34 8.38 -8.50 -1.36
N VAL A 35 8.62 -7.38 -0.68
CA VAL A 35 7.91 -7.01 0.55
C VAL A 35 6.46 -6.66 0.25
N ASP A 36 6.21 -5.82 -0.77
CA ASP A 36 4.85 -5.45 -1.17
C ASP A 36 4.04 -6.67 -1.64
N ASN A 37 4.64 -7.58 -2.41
CA ASN A 37 4.03 -8.82 -2.85
C ASN A 37 3.62 -9.71 -1.68
N LEU A 38 4.51 -9.86 -0.69
CA LEU A 38 4.23 -10.63 0.52
C LEU A 38 3.11 -9.97 1.35
N TRP A 39 3.16 -8.65 1.57
CA TRP A 39 2.08 -7.94 2.25
C TRP A 39 0.74 -8.10 1.53
N GLU A 40 0.67 -7.89 0.21
CA GLU A 40 -0.58 -8.06 -0.53
C GLU A 40 -1.11 -9.50 -0.47
N SER A 41 -0.21 -10.49 -0.53
CA SER A 41 -0.60 -11.90 -0.40
C SER A 41 -1.24 -12.23 0.95
N LEU A 42 -0.71 -11.65 2.04
CA LEU A 42 -1.17 -11.84 3.42
C LEU A 42 -2.35 -10.94 3.80
N ARG A 43 -2.76 -10.02 2.93
CA ARG A 43 -3.80 -9.04 3.22
C ARG A 43 -5.14 -9.68 3.58
N PRO A 44 -5.71 -9.36 4.76
CA PRO A 44 -7.07 -9.77 5.10
C PRO A 44 -8.10 -9.27 4.08
N LYS A 45 -9.17 -10.05 3.83
CA LYS A 45 -10.19 -9.70 2.82
C LYS A 45 -10.89 -8.36 3.11
N ASN A 46 -11.00 -7.99 4.38
CA ASN A 46 -11.64 -6.76 4.84
C ASN A 46 -10.69 -5.54 4.87
N MET A 47 -9.40 -5.71 4.53
CA MET A 47 -8.43 -4.61 4.49
C MET A 47 -8.23 -4.09 3.05
N PRO A 48 -7.94 -2.78 2.87
CA PRO A 48 -7.72 -2.19 1.56
C PRO A 48 -6.40 -2.66 0.94
N SER A 49 -6.35 -2.80 -0.39
CA SER A 49 -5.09 -3.04 -1.09
C SER A 49 -4.31 -1.75 -1.28
N ARG A 50 -3.03 -1.74 -0.86
CA ARG A 50 -2.10 -0.62 -1.08
C ARG A 50 -1.88 -0.27 -2.55
N ARG A 51 -2.17 -1.22 -3.44
CA ARG A 51 -2.03 -1.11 -4.90
C ARG A 51 -3.15 -0.32 -5.55
N TYR A 52 -4.33 -0.27 -4.92
CA TYR A 52 -5.49 0.47 -5.42
C TYR A 52 -5.96 1.56 -4.46
N ALA A 53 -5.22 1.74 -3.36
CA ALA A 53 -5.55 2.67 -2.31
C ALA A 53 -5.37 4.14 -2.70
N ILE A 54 -6.13 4.95 -1.99
CA ILE A 54 -6.03 6.40 -1.90
C ILE A 54 -5.46 6.70 -0.52
N TYR A 55 -4.41 7.51 -0.49
CA TYR A 55 -3.71 7.90 0.74
C TYR A 55 -4.33 9.17 1.31
N ALA A 56 -4.47 9.19 2.64
CA ALA A 56 -5.08 10.25 3.41
C ALA A 56 -4.29 10.52 4.70
N SER A 57 -4.76 11.46 5.50
CA SER A 57 -4.22 11.75 6.83
C SER A 57 -5.36 11.96 7.82
N SER A 58 -5.03 11.80 9.11
CA SER A 58 -5.95 11.97 10.23
C SER A 58 -6.25 13.44 10.54
N THR A 59 -5.39 14.37 10.09
CA THR A 59 -5.57 15.82 10.23
C THR A 59 -5.26 16.57 8.93
N PRO A 60 -5.78 17.79 8.76
CA PRO A 60 -5.41 18.68 7.65
C PRO A 60 -3.92 18.99 7.56
N GLU A 61 -3.28 19.26 8.69
CA GLU A 61 -1.88 19.66 8.78
C GLU A 61 -0.96 18.52 8.32
N LEU A 62 -1.27 17.28 8.74
CA LEU A 62 -0.59 16.09 8.26
C LEU A 62 -0.82 15.87 6.76
N ALA A 63 -2.02 16.18 6.26
CA ALA A 63 -2.30 16.06 4.83
C ALA A 63 -1.41 17.01 4.01
N LEU A 64 -1.25 18.26 4.46
CA LEU A 64 -0.35 19.24 3.83
C LEU A 64 1.12 18.83 3.96
N GLN A 65 1.54 18.35 5.13
CA GLN A 65 2.91 17.90 5.38
C GLN A 65 3.33 16.74 4.46
N ASN A 66 2.39 15.83 4.18
CA ASN A 66 2.63 14.65 3.33
C ASN A 66 2.47 14.93 1.83
N ALA A 67 2.02 16.13 1.46
CA ALA A 67 1.82 16.52 0.08
C ALA A 67 3.16 16.63 -0.67
N SER A 68 3.31 15.89 -1.76
CA SER A 68 4.61 15.71 -2.42
C SER A 68 4.56 15.54 -3.94
N ALA A 69 3.38 15.65 -4.56
CA ALA A 69 3.26 15.75 -6.00
C ALA A 69 4.00 17.01 -6.54
N PRO A 70 4.55 16.96 -7.76
CA PRO A 70 5.00 18.17 -8.42
C PRO A 70 3.83 19.14 -8.61
N LEU A 71 4.03 20.40 -8.24
CA LEU A 71 3.07 21.48 -8.47
C LEU A 71 3.45 22.25 -9.74
N PRO A 72 2.50 22.60 -10.60
CA PRO A 72 2.68 23.65 -11.60
C PRO A 72 3.07 24.99 -10.97
N GLU A 73 3.62 25.89 -11.80
CA GLU A 73 3.81 27.30 -11.41
C GLU A 73 2.44 27.90 -11.03
N ASP A 74 2.39 28.66 -9.93
CA ASP A 74 1.18 29.23 -9.31
C ASP A 74 0.17 28.25 -8.66
N ASP A 75 0.53 26.97 -8.50
CA ASP A 75 -0.31 26.01 -7.77
C ASP A 75 0.14 25.88 -6.30
N GLU A 76 -0.80 25.59 -5.41
CA GLU A 76 -0.53 25.39 -3.98
C GLU A 76 -1.30 24.19 -3.45
N TYR A 77 -0.81 23.62 -2.34
CA TYR A 77 -1.53 22.54 -1.69
C TYR A 77 -2.66 23.06 -0.83
N VAL A 78 -3.85 22.51 -1.08
CA VAL A 78 -5.04 22.77 -0.29
C VAL A 78 -5.44 21.50 0.44
N ALA A 79 -5.49 21.57 1.78
CA ALA A 79 -6.08 20.50 2.57
C ALA A 79 -7.58 20.46 2.34
N CYS A 80 -8.10 19.25 2.13
CA CYS A 80 -9.51 19.02 1.95
C CYS A 80 -9.95 17.85 2.83
N LYS A 81 -11.19 17.93 3.33
CA LYS A 81 -11.88 16.82 3.96
C LYS A 81 -12.36 15.84 2.89
N VAL A 82 -12.13 14.55 3.10
CA VAL A 82 -12.64 13.48 2.25
C VAL A 82 -14.10 13.21 2.62
N VAL A 83 -14.97 13.26 1.61
CA VAL A 83 -16.38 12.92 1.73
C VAL A 83 -16.65 11.65 0.95
N VAL A 84 -16.92 10.57 1.69
CA VAL A 84 -17.19 9.24 1.16
C VAL A 84 -18.09 8.47 2.12
N ASP A 85 -18.95 7.60 1.59
CA ASP A 85 -19.73 6.68 2.42
C ASP A 85 -18.80 5.64 3.05
N ALA A 86 -18.86 5.50 4.37
CA ALA A 86 -18.07 4.53 5.12
C ALA A 86 -18.35 3.08 4.69
N GLN A 87 -19.54 2.80 4.17
CA GLN A 87 -19.90 1.47 3.66
C GLN A 87 -19.23 1.16 2.31
N ASN A 88 -18.75 2.19 1.59
CA ASN A 88 -18.17 2.06 0.26
C ASN A 88 -16.64 2.00 0.28
N ILE A 89 -16.02 1.95 1.47
CA ILE A 89 -14.56 1.90 1.62
C ILE A 89 -14.09 0.80 2.56
N ARG A 90 -12.86 0.35 2.33
CA ARG A 90 -12.02 -0.27 3.35
C ARG A 90 -10.90 0.67 3.71
N ILE A 91 -10.52 0.70 4.97
CA ILE A 91 -9.49 1.60 5.47
C ILE A 91 -8.46 0.85 6.31
N ALA A 92 -7.23 1.33 6.27
CA ALA A 92 -6.16 0.87 7.11
C ALA A 92 -5.28 2.06 7.52
N GLN A 93 -4.83 2.02 8.78
CA GLN A 93 -3.79 2.91 9.28
C GLN A 93 -2.65 2.08 9.86
N LEU A 94 -1.42 2.41 9.47
CA LEU A 94 -0.21 1.78 10.00
C LEU A 94 0.26 2.47 11.27
N GLN A 95 1.05 1.78 12.09
CA GLN A 95 1.74 2.35 13.26
C GLN A 95 3.03 3.10 12.90
N VAL A 96 3.32 3.27 11.61
CA VAL A 96 4.50 3.97 11.10
C VAL A 96 4.04 5.06 10.15
N THR A 97 4.78 6.17 10.14
CA THR A 97 4.46 7.36 9.32
C THR A 97 4.50 7.09 7.81
N ASP A 98 5.35 6.16 7.39
CA ASP A 98 5.47 5.70 6.02
C ASP A 98 5.80 4.20 6.04
N ALA A 99 5.16 3.42 5.17
CA ALA A 99 5.38 1.98 5.08
C ALA A 99 6.86 1.59 4.83
N ARG A 100 7.68 2.47 4.26
CA ARG A 100 9.13 2.26 4.08
C ARG A 100 9.88 2.06 5.40
N TYR A 101 9.30 2.51 6.51
CA TYR A 101 9.87 2.35 7.86
C TYR A 101 9.35 1.11 8.57
N HIS A 102 8.46 0.32 7.95
CA HIS A 102 7.90 -0.86 8.57
C HIS A 102 8.99 -1.93 8.81
N THR A 103 8.95 -2.55 9.99
CA THR A 103 9.96 -3.51 10.46
C THR A 103 10.08 -4.76 9.58
N ASP A 104 8.98 -5.15 8.91
CA ASP A 104 8.96 -6.26 7.95
C ASP A 104 9.97 -6.10 6.81
N ILE A 105 10.29 -4.86 6.39
CA ILE A 105 11.30 -4.65 5.33
C ILE A 105 12.65 -5.22 5.78
N ARG A 106 13.01 -4.97 7.05
CA ARG A 106 14.24 -5.51 7.64
C ARG A 106 14.12 -7.02 7.89
N LEU A 107 12.96 -7.50 8.34
CA LEU A 107 12.69 -8.93 8.56
C LEU A 107 12.94 -9.74 7.27
N ILE A 108 12.32 -9.31 6.17
CA ILE A 108 12.38 -9.98 4.87
C ILE A 108 13.77 -9.83 4.25
N SER A 109 14.36 -8.63 4.30
CA SER A 109 15.73 -8.43 3.80
C SER A 109 16.73 -9.34 4.53
N LYS A 110 16.62 -9.48 5.86
CA LYS A 110 17.47 -10.41 6.63
C LYS A 110 17.28 -11.87 6.22
N TRP A 111 16.04 -12.29 5.96
CA TRP A 111 15.76 -13.63 5.45
C TRP A 111 16.41 -13.86 4.09
N ILE A 112 16.27 -12.91 3.16
CA ILE A 112 16.87 -12.97 1.82
C ILE A 112 18.39 -13.02 1.91
N SER A 113 19.02 -12.16 2.72
CA SER A 113 20.47 -12.16 2.89
C SER A 113 20.99 -13.48 3.47
N ARG A 114 20.26 -14.09 4.42
CA ARG A 114 20.64 -15.40 4.99
C ARG A 114 20.64 -16.51 3.93
N HIS A 115 19.71 -16.47 2.98
CA HIS A 115 19.62 -17.42 1.88
C HIS A 115 20.31 -16.90 0.60
N GLY A 116 21.11 -15.85 0.70
CA GLY A 116 21.69 -15.16 -0.45
C GLY A 116 22.57 -16.05 -1.31
N LYS A 117 23.35 -16.94 -0.68
CA LYS A 117 24.19 -17.92 -1.40
C LYS A 117 23.32 -18.89 -2.21
N GLU A 118 22.31 -19.48 -1.58
CA GLU A 118 21.40 -20.43 -2.23
C GLU A 118 20.67 -19.78 -3.42
N LEU A 119 20.15 -18.56 -3.22
CA LEU A 119 19.50 -17.77 -4.28
C LEU A 119 20.46 -17.45 -5.44
N ALA A 120 21.71 -17.10 -5.14
CA ALA A 120 22.72 -16.80 -6.15
C ALA A 120 23.14 -18.03 -6.97
N GLU A 121 23.19 -19.20 -6.32
CA GLU A 121 23.62 -20.48 -6.90
C GLU A 121 22.48 -21.24 -7.60
N LEU A 122 21.25 -20.74 -7.58
CA LEU A 122 20.15 -21.32 -8.36
C LEU A 122 20.49 -21.43 -9.84
N SER A 123 20.05 -22.53 -10.46
CA SER A 123 20.07 -22.69 -11.92
C SER A 123 19.26 -21.58 -12.59
N LEU A 124 19.53 -21.30 -13.87
CA LEU A 124 18.79 -20.30 -14.63
C LEU A 124 17.28 -20.58 -14.64
N ASP A 125 16.90 -21.85 -14.80
CA ASP A 125 15.49 -22.31 -14.75
C ASP A 125 14.84 -21.98 -13.40
N ASN A 126 15.50 -22.26 -12.27
CA ASN A 126 14.96 -21.92 -10.96
C ASN A 126 14.94 -20.40 -10.70
N LYS A 127 15.93 -19.64 -11.19
CA LYS A 127 15.91 -18.17 -11.14
C LYS A 127 14.70 -17.61 -11.88
N GLN A 128 14.40 -18.13 -13.07
CA GLN A 128 13.22 -17.72 -13.85
C GLN A 128 11.93 -18.02 -13.11
N LYS A 129 11.82 -19.17 -12.42
CA LYS A 129 10.64 -19.52 -11.62
C LYS A 129 10.40 -18.56 -10.46
N ILE A 130 11.44 -18.09 -9.77
CA ILE A 130 11.28 -17.20 -8.61
C ILE A 130 11.30 -15.71 -8.97
N ALA A 131 11.73 -15.35 -10.19
CA ALA A 131 11.82 -13.95 -10.63
C ALA A 131 10.55 -13.11 -10.39
N PRO A 132 9.31 -13.63 -10.60
CA PRO A 132 8.10 -12.85 -10.37
C PRO A 132 7.93 -12.37 -8.92
N LEU A 133 8.54 -13.05 -7.93
CA LEU A 133 8.56 -12.60 -6.53
C LEU A 133 9.21 -11.21 -6.38
N PHE A 134 10.19 -10.91 -7.23
CA PHE A 134 10.95 -9.66 -7.24
C PHE A 134 10.44 -8.65 -8.27
N MET A 135 9.35 -8.95 -8.97
CA MET A 135 8.66 -8.03 -9.87
C MET A 135 7.52 -7.32 -9.15
N PRO A 136 7.17 -6.08 -9.51
CA PRO A 136 6.09 -5.40 -8.85
C PRO A 136 4.74 -6.01 -9.25
N GLY A 137 3.80 -6.03 -8.31
CA GLY A 137 2.41 -6.27 -8.65
C GLY A 137 1.97 -7.73 -8.76
N LEU A 138 2.76 -8.66 -8.22
CA LEU A 138 2.43 -10.09 -8.21
C LEU A 138 1.09 -10.33 -7.50
N HIS A 139 0.09 -10.87 -8.20
CA HIS A 139 -1.23 -11.10 -7.64
C HIS A 139 -1.23 -12.28 -6.65
N ARG A 140 -2.23 -12.33 -5.76
CA ARG A 140 -2.35 -13.41 -4.76
C ARG A 140 -2.37 -14.81 -5.40
N ARG A 141 -3.02 -14.96 -6.57
CA ARG A 141 -3.04 -16.23 -7.29
C ARG A 141 -1.63 -16.64 -7.73
N GLU A 142 -0.90 -15.74 -8.38
CA GLU A 142 0.47 -15.98 -8.83
C GLU A 142 1.40 -16.26 -7.65
N MET A 143 1.26 -15.52 -6.54
CA MET A 143 2.00 -15.80 -5.30
C MET A 143 1.73 -17.21 -4.75
N THR A 144 0.47 -17.66 -4.83
CA THR A 144 0.09 -19.02 -4.39
C THR A 144 0.70 -20.08 -5.31
N GLU A 145 0.72 -19.84 -6.61
CA GLU A 145 1.38 -20.72 -7.58
C GLU A 145 2.89 -20.80 -7.31
N LEU A 146 3.57 -19.67 -7.05
CA LEU A 146 4.99 -19.65 -6.69
C LEU A 146 5.27 -20.38 -5.37
N TRP A 147 4.43 -20.18 -4.35
CA TRP A 147 4.53 -20.89 -3.08
C TRP A 147 4.53 -22.41 -3.33
N ASN A 148 3.56 -22.91 -4.09
CA ASN A 148 3.45 -24.34 -4.34
C ASN A 148 4.56 -24.90 -5.25
N ALA A 149 5.15 -24.06 -6.11
CA ALA A 149 6.09 -24.49 -7.13
C ALA A 149 7.57 -24.47 -6.68
N HIS A 150 7.95 -23.71 -5.65
CA HIS A 150 9.36 -23.55 -5.27
C HIS A 150 9.57 -23.55 -3.74
N SER A 151 10.43 -24.45 -3.26
CA SER A 151 10.69 -24.65 -1.81
C SER A 151 11.14 -23.37 -1.11
N LEU A 152 12.12 -22.63 -1.65
CA LEU A 152 12.57 -21.37 -1.04
C LEU A 152 11.46 -20.32 -0.93
N VAL A 153 10.56 -20.24 -1.91
CA VAL A 153 9.42 -19.32 -1.85
C VAL A 153 8.45 -19.79 -0.77
N ALA A 154 8.21 -21.10 -0.67
CA ALA A 154 7.37 -21.66 0.38
C ALA A 154 7.90 -21.38 1.78
N GLU A 155 9.22 -21.51 1.99
CA GLU A 155 9.90 -21.20 3.24
C GLU A 155 9.77 -19.72 3.59
N LEU A 156 10.02 -18.82 2.63
CA LEU A 156 9.84 -17.38 2.84
C LEU A 156 8.37 -17.04 3.17
N CYS A 157 7.41 -17.58 2.43
CA CYS A 157 5.98 -17.36 2.68
C CYS A 157 5.59 -17.79 4.09
N THR A 158 6.06 -18.98 4.51
CA THR A 158 5.80 -19.53 5.84
C THR A 158 6.41 -18.64 6.92
N TYR A 159 7.68 -18.25 6.73
CA TYR A 159 8.38 -17.35 7.64
C TYR A 159 7.65 -16.00 7.79
N VAL A 160 7.28 -15.37 6.68
CA VAL A 160 6.61 -14.06 6.71
C VAL A 160 5.22 -14.18 7.31
N ARG A 161 4.46 -15.24 7.01
CA ARG A 161 3.15 -15.48 7.60
C ARG A 161 3.21 -15.61 9.13
N GLN A 162 4.30 -16.14 9.67
CA GLN A 162 4.49 -16.32 11.11
C GLN A 162 5.01 -15.07 11.83
N HIS A 163 5.76 -14.21 11.13
CA HIS A 163 6.53 -13.13 11.76
C HIS A 163 6.15 -11.71 11.31
N SER A 164 5.44 -11.56 10.19
CA SER A 164 5.02 -10.25 9.69
C SER A 164 4.07 -9.59 10.67
N SER A 165 4.35 -8.32 10.98
CA SER A 165 3.45 -7.49 11.80
C SER A 165 2.61 -6.53 10.97
N PHE A 166 2.76 -6.48 9.64
CA PHE A 166 2.15 -5.45 8.80
C PHE A 166 0.63 -5.37 8.95
N TRP A 167 -0.09 -6.43 8.62
CA TRP A 167 -1.54 -6.47 8.78
C TRP A 167 -2.01 -6.65 10.23
N PRO A 168 -1.36 -7.49 11.06
CA PRO A 168 -1.76 -7.63 12.47
C PRO A 168 -1.68 -6.34 13.29
N SER A 169 -0.78 -5.41 12.95
CA SER A 169 -0.64 -4.12 13.64
C SER A 169 -1.43 -2.97 12.99
N ALA A 170 -2.02 -3.19 11.82
CA ALA A 170 -2.78 -2.16 11.11
C ALA A 170 -4.18 -2.01 11.71
N PHE A 171 -4.64 -0.77 11.87
CA PHE A 171 -5.96 -0.45 12.39
C PHE A 171 -6.97 -0.33 11.25
N GLY A 172 -8.12 -0.99 11.38
CA GLY A 172 -9.28 -0.81 10.49
C GLY A 172 -10.16 0.39 10.85
N THR A 173 -9.87 1.04 11.99
CA THR A 173 -10.50 2.28 12.42
C THR A 173 -9.39 3.30 12.63
N PRO A 174 -9.33 4.36 11.80
CA PRO A 174 -8.34 5.41 11.98
C PRO A 174 -8.34 6.03 13.38
N GLU A 175 -7.14 6.34 13.84
CA GLU A 175 -6.87 7.04 15.08
C GLU A 175 -6.19 8.38 14.78
N PHE A 176 -6.22 9.27 15.77
CA PHE A 176 -5.50 10.54 15.69
C PHE A 176 -4.00 10.29 15.91
N SER A 177 -3.33 9.85 14.85
CA SER A 177 -1.88 9.59 14.82
C SER A 177 -1.29 10.02 13.48
N ASP A 178 0.05 10.04 13.43
CA ASP A 178 0.85 10.33 12.24
C ASP A 178 1.05 9.10 11.33
N GLY A 179 0.43 7.96 11.69
CA GLY A 179 0.54 6.71 10.96
C GLY A 179 -0.01 6.79 9.53
N GLU A 180 0.67 6.13 8.60
CA GLU A 180 0.28 6.09 7.19
C GLU A 180 -1.14 5.56 7.04
N LEU A 181 -2.02 6.41 6.51
CA LEU A 181 -3.45 6.18 6.43
C LEU A 181 -3.88 6.04 4.97
N PHE A 182 -4.59 4.98 4.64
CA PHE A 182 -5.06 4.75 3.28
C PHE A 182 -6.37 3.97 3.23
N PHE A 183 -7.17 4.22 2.20
CA PHE A 183 -8.44 3.55 1.97
C PHE A 183 -8.60 3.12 0.51
N GLU A 184 -9.45 2.14 0.27
CA GLU A 184 -9.79 1.64 -1.07
C GLU A 184 -11.31 1.69 -1.24
N LEU A 185 -11.78 2.25 -2.36
CA LEU A 185 -13.18 2.18 -2.76
C LEU A 185 -13.56 0.74 -3.12
N LEU A 186 -14.76 0.30 -2.75
CA LEU A 186 -15.20 -1.08 -2.94
C LEU A 186 -15.71 -1.39 -4.34
N SER A 187 -16.35 -0.42 -5.00
CA SER A 187 -16.85 -0.53 -6.37
C SER A 187 -16.21 0.49 -7.30
N ASP A 188 -16.17 0.18 -8.60
CA ASP A 188 -15.74 1.10 -9.66
C ASP A 188 -16.77 2.22 -9.93
N THR A 189 -18.00 2.05 -9.41
CA THR A 189 -19.06 3.06 -9.44
C THR A 189 -18.97 4.03 -8.27
N ASP A 190 -18.27 3.67 -7.20
CA ASP A 190 -18.16 4.50 -6.01
C ASP A 190 -17.23 5.69 -6.28
N ILE A 191 -17.53 6.79 -5.60
CA ILE A 191 -16.73 8.02 -5.65
C ILE A 191 -16.45 8.53 -4.24
N TYR A 192 -15.32 9.23 -4.09
CA TYR A 192 -15.11 10.14 -2.97
C TYR A 192 -14.98 11.56 -3.50
N ARG A 193 -15.46 12.54 -2.73
CA ARG A 193 -15.30 13.97 -3.00
C ARG A 193 -14.32 14.58 -2.02
N LEU A 194 -13.79 15.74 -2.35
CA LEU A 194 -12.98 16.53 -1.44
C LEU A 194 -13.66 17.89 -1.24
N GLU A 195 -13.89 18.26 0.01
CA GLU A 195 -14.43 19.56 0.42
C GLU A 195 -13.32 20.38 1.07
N VAL A 196 -13.13 21.62 0.62
CA VAL A 196 -12.17 22.54 1.23
C VAL A 196 -12.62 22.86 2.66
N ILE A 197 -11.64 22.96 3.56
CA ILE A 197 -11.83 23.27 4.99
C ILE A 197 -11.54 24.74 5.30
#